data_AF-A0A5J4VDQ9-F1
#
_entry.id   AF-A0A5J4VDQ9-F1
#
_cell.length_a   1.000
_cell.length_b   1.000
_cell.length_c   1.000
_cell.angle_alpha   90.00
_cell.angle_beta   90.00
_cell.angle_gamma   90.00
#
_symmetry.space_group_name_H-M   'P 1'
#
loop_
_entity.id
_entity.type
_entity.pdbx_description
1 polymer ?
#
loop_
_entity_poly.entity_id
_entity_poly.type
_entity_poly.pdbx_seq_one_letter_code
_entity_poly.pdbx_strand_id
1 'polypeptide(L)'
;MTTDAVPCGWGSILETQSEMIEQTHGNQNKKQARLTNSNREIKAVICDLRIYAKVLKISQNQSPVIGSNNNTAVYDIWKLRSIILLKEIKPVHQTVAKLGIQIQITHLPGVKNEIADALSRLSRAGDYKLKEKIFQQKSVLKKIRDEQIRAMLMALL
;
A
#
# COMPACT_ATOMS: atom_id res chain seq x y z
N MET A 1 -5.04 1.70 -2.87
CA MET A 1 -3.74 1.31 -2.31
C MET A 1 -3.34 2.31 -1.26
N THR A 2 -3.13 1.89 -0.01
CA THR A 2 -2.61 2.73 1.08
C THR A 2 -1.25 2.19 1.49
N THR A 3 -0.31 3.08 1.82
CA THR A 3 1.07 2.70 2.12
C THR A 3 1.64 3.55 3.24
N ASP A 4 2.50 2.94 4.05
CA ASP A 4 3.25 3.63 5.10
C ASP A 4 4.67 3.05 5.21
N ALA A 5 5.59 3.88 5.69
CA ALA A 5 6.99 3.54 5.78
C ALA A 5 7.66 4.17 7.00
N VAL A 6 8.17 3.32 7.87
CA VAL A 6 8.93 3.66 9.07
C VAL A 6 10.37 3.16 8.94
N PRO A 7 11.32 3.60 9.79
CA PRO A 7 12.71 3.17 9.68
C PRO A 7 12.91 1.64 9.75
N CYS A 8 12.02 0.92 10.43
CA CYS A 8 12.11 -0.54 10.57
C CYS A 8 11.46 -1.31 9.41
N GLY A 9 10.59 -0.69 8.61
CA GLY A 9 9.79 -1.43 7.65
C GLY A 9 8.80 -0.56 6.87
N TRP A 10 8.13 -1.18 5.92
CA TRP A 10 7.08 -0.58 5.11
C TRP A 10 5.92 -1.56 5.02
N GLY A 11 4.72 -1.03 4.83
CA GLY A 11 3.48 -1.80 4.83
C GLY A 11 2.47 -1.16 3.89
N SER A 12 1.70 -2.01 3.20
CA SER A 12 0.78 -1.56 2.17
C SER A 12 -0.40 -2.47 2.01
N ILE A 13 -1.51 -1.89 1.57
CA ILE A 13 -2.76 -2.60 1.34
C ILE A 13 -3.37 -2.12 0.04
N LEU A 14 -3.75 -3.07 -0.79
CA LEU A 14 -4.55 -2.87 -1.98
C LEU A 14 -6.00 -3.29 -1.69
N GLU A 15 -6.93 -2.36 -1.83
CA GLU A 15 -8.36 -2.56 -1.58
C GLU A 15 -9.18 -2.04 -2.76
N THR A 16 -10.32 -2.67 -3.02
CA THR A 16 -11.43 -2.12 -3.81
C THR A 16 -12.37 -1.30 -2.91
N GLN A 17 -13.44 -0.74 -3.47
CA GLN A 17 -14.47 -0.03 -2.69
C GLN A 17 -15.15 -0.89 -1.61
N SER A 18 -15.13 -2.22 -1.76
CA SER A 18 -15.88 -3.12 -0.89
C SER A 18 -15.02 -4.18 -0.20
N GLU A 19 -13.80 -4.44 -0.68
CA GLU A 19 -12.97 -5.54 -0.19
C GLU A 19 -11.47 -5.24 -0.27
N MET A 20 -10.75 -5.69 0.76
CA MET A 20 -9.30 -5.81 0.71
C MET A 20 -8.89 -6.94 -0.25
N ILE A 21 -8.00 -6.63 -1.19
CA ILE A 21 -7.53 -7.53 -2.23
C ILE A 21 -6.22 -8.19 -1.81
N GLU A 22 -5.25 -7.37 -1.38
CA GLU A 22 -3.90 -7.84 -1.08
C GLU A 22 -3.26 -6.94 -0.02
N GLN A 23 -2.40 -7.52 0.81
CA GLN A 23 -1.59 -6.80 1.78
C GLN A 23 -0.15 -7.26 1.67
N THR A 24 0.78 -6.33 1.80
CA THR A 24 2.19 -6.62 1.77
C THR A 24 2.94 -5.79 2.80
N HIS A 25 4.07 -6.30 3.25
CA HIS A 25 4.97 -5.58 4.12
C HIS A 25 6.41 -6.05 3.89
N GLY A 26 7.36 -5.26 4.35
CA GLY A 26 8.76 -5.63 4.26
C GLY A 26 9.66 -4.84 5.19
N ASN A 27 10.88 -5.35 5.37
CA ASN A 27 11.88 -4.70 6.21
C ASN A 27 12.66 -3.66 5.40
N GLN A 28 13.04 -2.57 6.06
CA GLN A 28 13.96 -1.61 5.48
C GLN A 28 15.41 -1.93 5.88
N ASN A 29 16.32 -1.83 4.92
CA ASN A 29 17.75 -1.95 5.23
C ASN A 29 18.31 -0.66 5.86
N LYS A 30 19.55 -0.72 6.38
CA LYS A 30 20.19 0.42 7.06
C LYS A 30 20.25 1.71 6.22
N LYS A 31 20.40 1.59 4.89
CA LYS A 31 20.43 2.77 3.99
C LYS A 31 19.04 3.37 3.83
N GLN A 32 18.02 2.52 3.68
CA GLN A 32 16.62 2.92 3.56
C GLN A 32 16.09 3.54 4.85
N ALA A 33 16.45 2.97 6.00
CA ALA A 33 16.08 3.49 7.32
C ALA A 33 16.56 4.94 7.53
N ARG A 34 17.67 5.34 6.91
CA ARG A 34 18.26 6.69 6.98
C ARG A 34 17.64 7.71 6.02
N LEU A 35 16.75 7.29 5.13
CA LEU A 35 16.04 8.23 4.26
C LEU A 35 15.11 9.13 5.09
N THR A 36 14.80 10.31 4.55
CA THR A 36 13.75 11.17 5.12
C THR A 36 12.41 10.44 5.11
N ASN A 37 11.46 10.88 5.93
CA ASN A 37 10.15 10.23 6.00
C ASN A 37 9.45 10.21 4.63
N SER A 38 9.48 11.33 3.92
CA SER A 38 8.96 11.43 2.55
C SER A 38 9.61 10.42 1.60
N ASN A 39 10.94 10.32 1.59
CA ASN A 39 11.63 9.39 0.70
C ASN A 39 11.38 7.92 1.07
N ARG A 40 11.16 7.59 2.35
CA ARG A 40 10.76 6.23 2.74
C ARG A 40 9.41 5.86 2.16
N GLU A 41 8.43 6.75 2.25
CA GLU A 41 7.10 6.51 1.69
C GLU A 41 7.09 6.44 0.16
N ILE A 42 7.83 7.31 -0.51
CA ILE A 42 8.03 7.23 -1.96
C ILE A 42 8.59 5.86 -2.35
N LYS A 43 9.56 5.36 -1.57
CA LYS A 43 10.15 4.05 -1.82
C LYS A 43 9.18 2.90 -1.56
N ALA A 44 8.34 3.01 -0.53
CA ALA A 44 7.27 2.05 -0.28
C ALA A 44 6.25 2.02 -1.44
N VAL A 45 5.79 3.18 -1.93
CA VAL A 45 4.94 3.28 -3.13
C VAL A 45 5.57 2.58 -4.34
N ILE A 46 6.87 2.81 -4.59
CA ILE A 46 7.61 2.17 -5.69
C ILE A 46 7.64 0.65 -5.53
N CYS A 47 7.89 0.15 -4.32
CA CYS A 47 7.88 -1.28 -4.00
C CYS A 47 6.49 -1.88 -4.22
N ASP A 48 5.45 -1.25 -3.69
CA ASP A 48 4.07 -1.69 -3.80
C ASP A 48 3.61 -1.77 -5.25
N LEU A 49 3.91 -0.73 -6.05
CA LEU A 49 3.57 -0.71 -7.48
C LEU A 49 4.23 -1.85 -8.26
N ARG A 50 5.44 -2.26 -7.86
CA ARG A 50 6.11 -3.43 -8.46
C ARG A 50 5.46 -4.74 -8.05
N ILE A 51 5.07 -4.87 -6.78
CA ILE A 51 4.42 -6.08 -6.24
C ILE A 51 3.04 -6.25 -6.88
N TYR A 52 2.24 -5.20 -6.82
CA TYR A 52 0.87 -5.20 -7.33
C TYR A 52 0.78 -5.06 -8.85
N ALA A 53 1.89 -4.92 -9.58
CA ALA A 53 1.87 -4.77 -11.04
C ALA A 53 1.03 -5.83 -11.76
N LYS A 54 1.06 -7.09 -11.28
CA LYS A 54 0.26 -8.18 -11.83
C LYS A 54 -1.24 -7.99 -11.56
N VAL A 55 -1.60 -7.63 -10.33
CA VAL A 55 -3.00 -7.40 -9.93
C VAL A 55 -3.58 -6.18 -10.66
N LEU A 56 -2.81 -5.09 -10.71
CA LEU A 56 -3.18 -3.86 -11.42
C LEU A 56 -3.34 -4.07 -12.93
N LYS A 57 -2.59 -5.01 -13.52
CA LYS A 57 -2.75 -5.39 -14.93
C LYS A 57 -4.06 -6.15 -15.19
N ILE A 58 -4.54 -6.95 -14.23
CA ILE A 58 -5.82 -7.66 -14.38
C ILE A 58 -6.97 -6.67 -14.23
N SER A 59 -6.83 -5.69 -13.33
CA SER A 59 -7.84 -4.67 -13.05
C SER A 59 -7.85 -3.50 -14.05
N GLN A 60 -7.48 -3.72 -15.32
CA GLN A 60 -7.25 -2.72 -16.39
C GLN A 60 -8.29 -1.57 -16.51
N ASN A 61 -9.51 -1.74 -15.98
CA ASN A 61 -10.58 -0.74 -15.99
C ASN A 61 -10.70 0.10 -14.70
N GLN A 62 -9.80 -0.07 -13.73
CA GLN A 62 -9.79 0.68 -12.47
C GLN A 62 -8.44 1.38 -12.29
N SER A 63 -8.46 2.71 -12.25
CA SER A 63 -7.31 3.53 -11.88
C SER A 63 -7.05 3.38 -10.38
N PRO A 64 -5.93 2.78 -9.95
CA PRO A 64 -5.65 2.65 -8.53
C PRO A 64 -5.41 4.03 -7.91
N VAL A 65 -6.18 4.33 -6.87
CA VAL A 65 -5.91 5.47 -5.99
C VAL A 65 -4.84 5.06 -5.00
N ILE A 66 -3.70 5.73 -5.05
CA ILE A 66 -2.62 5.61 -4.09
C ILE A 66 -2.80 6.67 -3.02
N GLY A 67 -2.85 6.23 -1.78
CA GLY A 67 -2.99 7.08 -0.61
C GLY A 67 -1.76 7.01 0.27
N SER A 68 -1.29 8.17 0.72
CA SER A 68 -0.22 8.32 1.71
C SER A 68 -0.59 9.45 2.67
N ASN A 69 -0.20 9.34 3.94
CA ASN A 69 -0.42 10.37 4.96
C ASN A 69 0.63 11.51 4.89
N ASN A 70 1.51 11.49 3.88
CA ASN A 70 2.63 12.40 3.77
C ASN A 70 2.50 13.26 2.51
N ASN A 71 2.02 14.49 2.72
CA ASN A 71 1.82 15.46 1.66
C ASN A 71 3.09 15.71 0.82
N THR A 72 4.28 15.70 1.44
CA THR A 72 5.54 15.86 0.71
C THR A 72 5.79 14.69 -0.22
N ALA A 73 5.56 13.45 0.24
CA ALA A 73 5.69 12.27 -0.60
C ALA A 73 4.69 12.30 -1.78
N VAL A 74 3.43 12.63 -1.51
CA VAL A 74 2.39 12.77 -2.55
C VAL A 74 2.80 13.79 -3.61
N TYR A 75 3.26 14.97 -3.18
CA TYR A 75 3.71 16.04 -4.08
C TYR A 75 4.94 15.63 -4.90
N ASP A 76 5.94 15.04 -4.26
CA ASP A 76 7.20 14.64 -4.91
C ASP A 76 7.01 13.53 -5.94
N ILE A 77 6.10 12.58 -5.70
CA ILE A 77 5.76 11.55 -6.69
C ILE A 77 4.98 12.17 -7.84
N TRP A 78 3.96 12.98 -7.54
CA TRP A 78 3.13 13.62 -8.58
C TRP A 78 3.96 14.48 -9.54
N LYS A 79 4.93 15.24 -9.01
CA LYS A 79 5.84 16.05 -9.83
C LYS A 79 7.08 15.31 -10.31
N LEU A 80 7.28 14.04 -9.94
CA LEU A 80 8.51 13.28 -10.21
C LEU A 80 9.78 14.02 -9.73
N ARG A 81 9.73 14.66 -8.55
CA ARG A 81 10.75 15.59 -8.04
C ARG A 81 11.72 15.00 -7.02
N SER A 82 11.51 13.78 -6.53
CA SER A 82 12.49 13.18 -5.62
C SER A 82 13.80 12.90 -6.36
N ILE A 83 14.82 13.75 -6.13
CA ILE A 83 16.14 13.65 -6.77
C ILE A 83 16.81 12.32 -6.41
N ILE A 84 16.70 11.90 -5.15
CA ILE A 84 17.32 10.67 -4.64
C ILE A 84 16.70 9.42 -5.31
N LEU A 85 15.39 9.43 -5.53
CA LEU A 85 14.65 8.26 -6.02
C LEU A 85 14.25 8.37 -7.49
N LEU A 86 14.65 9.43 -8.21
CA LEU A 86 14.27 9.66 -9.61
C LEU A 86 14.60 8.48 -10.52
N LYS A 87 15.75 7.85 -10.31
CA LYS A 87 16.20 6.66 -11.06
C LYS A 87 15.31 5.44 -10.83
N GLU A 88 14.62 5.36 -9.69
CA GLU A 88 13.71 4.28 -9.35
C GLU A 88 12.27 4.59 -9.76
N ILE A 89 11.84 5.85 -9.66
CA ILE A 89 10.50 6.31 -10.01
C ILE A 89 10.27 6.25 -11.54
N LYS A 90 11.23 6.75 -12.33
CA LYS A 90 11.11 6.81 -13.80
C LYS A 90 10.72 5.47 -14.46
N PRO A 91 11.42 4.34 -14.22
CA PRO A 91 11.07 3.09 -14.84
C PRO A 91 9.71 2.56 -14.38
N VAL A 92 9.33 2.75 -13.12
CA VAL A 92 8.01 2.34 -12.62
C VAL A 92 6.90 3.15 -13.29
N HIS A 93 7.06 4.47 -13.37
CA HIS A 93 6.12 5.35 -14.06
C HIS A 93 5.94 4.94 -15.54
N GLN A 94 7.03 4.63 -16.24
CA GLN A 94 6.97 4.14 -17.62
C GLN A 94 6.28 2.78 -17.74
N THR A 95 6.57 1.83 -16.85
CA THR A 95 5.93 0.51 -16.86
C THR A 95 4.43 0.63 -16.63
N VAL A 96 4.01 1.41 -15.64
CA VAL A 96 2.59 1.67 -15.35
C VAL A 96 1.90 2.32 -16.56
N ALA A 97 2.52 3.34 -17.17
CA ALA A 97 1.98 4.00 -18.35
C ALA A 97 1.84 3.03 -19.54
N LYS A 98 2.82 2.17 -19.77
CA LYS A 98 2.77 1.12 -20.81
C LYS A 98 1.67 0.09 -20.58
N LEU A 99 1.31 -0.14 -19.32
CA LEU A 99 0.20 -1.03 -18.96
C LEU A 99 -1.18 -0.34 -19.10
N GLY A 100 -1.23 0.92 -19.54
CA GLY A 100 -2.46 1.70 -19.67
C GLY A 100 -3.09 2.11 -18.35
N ILE A 101 -2.37 1.95 -17.24
CA ILE A 101 -2.88 2.22 -15.89
C ILE A 101 -2.67 3.70 -15.57
N GLN A 102 -3.74 4.43 -15.29
CA GLN A 102 -3.64 5.77 -14.73
C GLN A 102 -3.57 5.67 -13.20
N ILE A 103 -2.47 6.12 -12.61
CA ILE A 103 -2.32 6.22 -11.15
C ILE A 103 -2.81 7.60 -10.69
N GLN A 104 -3.69 7.62 -9.70
CA GLN A 104 -4.00 8.82 -8.94
C GLN A 104 -3.29 8.75 -7.59
N ILE A 105 -2.66 9.84 -7.15
CA ILE A 105 -2.00 9.91 -5.85
C ILE A 105 -2.70 10.98 -5.03
N THR A 106 -3.09 10.62 -3.81
CA THR A 106 -3.88 11.46 -2.93
C THR A 106 -3.32 11.43 -1.51
N HIS A 107 -3.49 12.54 -0.80
CA HIS A 107 -3.19 12.59 0.62
C HIS A 107 -4.33 11.95 1.42
N LEU A 108 -3.96 11.12 2.40
CA LEU A 108 -4.89 10.50 3.33
C LEU A 108 -4.71 11.01 4.76
N PRO A 109 -5.79 11.28 5.50
CA PRO A 109 -5.70 11.54 6.93
C PRO A 109 -5.18 10.30 7.67
N GLY A 110 -4.41 10.50 8.74
CA GLY A 110 -3.72 9.41 9.46
C GLY A 110 -4.61 8.26 9.94
N VAL A 111 -5.87 8.54 10.30
CA VAL A 111 -6.88 7.52 10.69
C VAL A 111 -7.15 6.52 9.56
N LYS A 112 -7.07 6.96 8.29
CA LYS A 112 -7.24 6.08 7.13
C LYS A 112 -5.96 5.30 6.77
N ASN A 113 -4.83 5.55 7.46
CA ASN A 113 -3.55 4.89 7.22
C ASN A 113 -3.17 3.88 8.32
N GLU A 114 -4.03 3.64 9.31
CA GLU A 114 -3.71 2.83 10.50
C GLU A 114 -3.23 1.41 10.16
N ILE A 115 -3.84 0.77 9.17
CA ILE A 115 -3.48 -0.61 8.81
C ILE A 115 -2.12 -0.65 8.11
N ALA A 116 -1.83 0.32 7.22
CA ALA A 116 -0.53 0.44 6.57
C ALA A 116 0.57 0.82 7.60
N ASP A 117 0.29 1.71 8.55
CA ASP A 117 1.19 2.03 9.67
C ASP A 117 1.48 0.77 10.52
N ALA A 118 0.44 0.01 10.87
CA ALA A 118 0.60 -1.23 11.62
C ALA A 118 1.45 -2.27 10.87
N LEU A 119 1.22 -2.44 9.57
CA LEU A 119 2.03 -3.31 8.71
C LEU A 119 3.49 -2.84 8.63
N SER A 120 3.73 -1.54 8.50
CA SER A 120 5.08 -0.97 8.43
C SER A 120 5.89 -1.21 9.72
N ARG A 121 5.19 -1.27 10.86
CA ARG A 121 5.77 -1.50 12.19
C ARG A 121 5.83 -2.97 12.58
N LEU A 122 5.32 -3.88 11.75
CA LEU A 122 5.26 -5.30 12.07
C LEU A 122 6.65 -5.87 12.37
N SER A 123 7.68 -5.39 11.66
CA SER A 123 9.09 -5.74 11.88
C SER A 123 9.64 -5.33 13.24
N ARG A 124 9.00 -4.38 13.94
CA ARG A 124 9.40 -3.93 15.29
C ARG A 124 8.77 -4.79 16.40
N ALA A 125 7.72 -5.55 16.09
CA ALA A 125 6.88 -6.19 17.10
C ALA A 125 7.41 -7.53 17.66
N GLY A 126 8.52 -8.08 17.14
CA GLY A 126 9.03 -9.41 17.54
C GLY A 126 8.13 -10.59 17.11
N ASP A 127 8.54 -11.84 17.42
CA ASP A 127 7.87 -13.14 17.19
C ASP A 127 6.98 -13.23 15.94
N TYR A 128 7.62 -12.94 14.81
CA TYR A 128 7.02 -12.62 13.51
C TYR A 128 6.08 -13.69 12.94
N LYS A 129 6.34 -14.99 13.16
CA LYS A 129 5.53 -16.07 12.58
C LYS A 129 4.14 -16.21 13.20
N LEU A 130 3.98 -15.87 14.47
CA LEU A 130 2.68 -15.99 15.16
C LEU A 130 1.79 -14.78 14.84
N LYS A 131 2.37 -13.57 14.84
CA LYS A 131 1.62 -12.34 14.57
C LYS A 131 1.16 -12.21 13.12
N GLU A 132 1.96 -12.65 12.16
CA GLU A 132 1.56 -12.67 10.75
C GLU A 132 0.36 -13.61 10.54
N LYS A 133 0.39 -14.83 11.09
CA LYS A 133 -0.76 -15.76 11.05
C LYS A 133 -2.01 -15.17 11.70
N ILE A 134 -1.88 -14.52 12.85
CA ILE A 134 -3.01 -13.89 13.56
C ILE A 134 -3.57 -12.70 12.76
N PHE A 135 -2.71 -11.90 12.13
CA PHE A 135 -3.12 -10.75 11.33
C PHE A 135 -3.84 -11.19 10.05
N GLN A 136 -3.30 -12.18 9.34
CA GLN A 136 -3.94 -12.80 8.17
C GLN A 136 -5.28 -13.46 8.56
N GLN A 137 -5.36 -14.13 9.72
CA GLN A 137 -6.62 -14.70 10.19
C GLN A 137 -7.66 -13.64 10.50
N LYS A 138 -7.30 -12.55 11.18
CA LYS A 138 -8.23 -11.44 11.46
C LYS A 138 -8.73 -10.78 10.18
N SER A 139 -7.87 -10.62 9.17
CA SER A 139 -8.25 -10.00 7.90
C SER A 139 -9.21 -10.90 7.10
N VAL A 140 -8.97 -12.21 7.08
CA VAL A 140 -9.88 -13.21 6.49
C VAL A 140 -11.22 -13.26 7.23
N LEU A 141 -11.23 -13.25 8.56
CA LEU A 141 -12.46 -13.26 9.35
C LEU A 141 -13.32 -12.01 9.12
N LYS A 142 -12.69 -10.85 8.98
CA LYS A 142 -13.40 -9.60 8.65
C LYS A 142 -14.07 -9.72 7.28
N LYS A 143 -13.36 -10.26 6.29
CA LYS A 143 -13.89 -10.49 4.93
C LYS A 143 -15.10 -11.43 4.95
N ILE A 144 -15.01 -12.57 5.62
CA ILE A 144 -16.13 -13.54 5.73
C ILE A 144 -17.35 -12.89 6.40
N ARG A 145 -17.14 -12.11 7.46
CA ARG A 145 -18.23 -11.45 8.17
C ARG A 145 -18.94 -10.41 7.29
N ASP A 146 -18.17 -9.61 6.54
CA ASP A 146 -18.73 -8.58 5.67
C ASP A 146 -19.51 -9.23 4.49
N GLU A 147 -19.02 -10.36 3.95
CA GLU A 147 -19.73 -11.18 2.96
C GLU A 147 -21.03 -11.80 3.50
N GLN A 148 -21.01 -12.35 4.72
CA GLN A 148 -22.21 -12.91 5.37
C GLN A 148 -23.27 -11.83 5.60
N ILE A 149 -22.88 -10.64 6.07
CA ILE A 149 -23.80 -9.51 6.27
C ILE A 149 -24.40 -9.08 4.92
N ARG A 150 -23.59 -8.98 3.87
CA ARG A 150 -24.05 -8.63 2.52
C ARG A 150 -25.02 -9.69 1.96
N ALA A 151 -24.74 -10.97 2.16
CA ALA A 151 -25.63 -12.06 1.75
C ALA A 151 -26.96 -12.04 2.51
N MET A 152 -26.94 -11.78 3.82
CA MET A 152 -28.17 -11.63 4.62
C MET A 152 -29.03 -10.46 4.15
N LEU A 153 -28.42 -9.32 3.81
CA LEU A 153 -29.14 -8.16 3.27
C LEU A 153 -29.78 -8.44 1.91
N MET A 154 -29.08 -9.16 1.03
CA MET A 154 -29.63 -9.54 -0.29
C MET A 154 -30.74 -10.59 -0.22
N ALA A 155 -30.77 -11.42 0.82
CA ALA A 155 -31.83 -12.41 1.03
C ALA A 155 -33.12 -11.79 1.63
N LEU A 156 -33.06 -10.54 2.08
CA LEU A 156 -34.19 -9.78 2.65
C LEU A 156 -34.81 -8.78 1.67
N LEU A 157 -34.30 -8.70 0.43
CA LEU A 157 -34.83 -7.92 -0.69
C LEU A 157 -35.49 -8.84 -1.71
#